data_AF-A0A174CP90-F1
#
_entry.id   AF-A0A174CP90-F1
#
_cell.length_a   1.000
_cell.length_b   1.000
_cell.length_c   1.000
_cell.angle_alpha   90.00
_cell.angle_beta   90.00
_cell.angle_gamma   90.00
#
_symmetry.space_group_name_H-M   'P 1'
#
loop_
_entity.id
_entity.type
_entity.pdbx_description
1 polymer ?
#
loop_
_entity_poly.entity_id
_entity_poly.type
_entity_poly.pdbx_seq_one_letter_code
_entity_poly.pdbx_strand_id
1 'polypeptide(L)'
;MDVQVTTAKCTNVHGGDVAMGECQPKADGAALRHTPSIWAKNLKDLRERNNLSQADVAKVLHCSQVAYGMYELGKRKLPIERLIILAKYYHVSLDYLVGLA
;
A
#
# COMPACT_ATOMS: atom_id res chain seq x y z
N MET A 1 10.33 37.21 46.01
CA MET A 1 10.72 35.78 45.90
C MET A 1 10.36 35.36 44.50
N ASP A 2 11.25 35.74 43.60
CA ASP A 2 11.04 35.83 42.16
C ASP A 2 11.41 34.48 41.54
N VAL A 3 10.40 33.80 41.01
CA VAL A 3 10.60 32.55 40.27
C VAL A 3 11.00 32.92 38.85
N GLN A 4 12.29 32.78 38.59
CA GLN A 4 12.89 32.95 37.27
C GLN A 4 12.37 31.87 36.32
N VAL A 5 11.84 32.31 35.17
CA VAL A 5 11.64 31.49 33.97
C VAL A 5 13.00 31.20 33.36
N THR A 6 13.34 29.92 33.15
CA THR A 6 14.43 29.54 32.25
C THR A 6 13.94 28.47 31.27
N THR A 7 14.06 28.82 29.99
CA THR A 7 13.77 27.99 28.83
C THR A 7 14.97 27.06 28.61
N ALA A 8 14.73 25.74 28.56
CA ALA A 8 15.76 24.78 28.18
C ALA A 8 15.59 24.38 26.71
N LYS A 9 16.41 24.98 25.86
CA LYS A 9 16.62 24.65 24.46
C LYS A 9 17.51 23.41 24.39
N CYS A 10 16.95 22.23 24.13
CA CYS A 10 17.77 21.04 23.84
C CYS A 10 18.32 21.15 22.40
N THR A 11 19.55 21.62 22.29
CA THR A 11 20.38 21.46 21.09
C THR A 11 20.96 20.05 21.08
N ASN A 12 20.62 19.24 20.08
CA ASN A 12 21.36 18.01 19.82
C ASN A 12 22.08 18.14 18.48
N VAL A 13 23.37 18.48 18.58
CA VAL A 13 24.37 18.37 17.53
C VAL A 13 25.10 17.06 17.80
N HIS A 14 24.85 16.04 16.99
CA HIS A 14 25.74 14.88 16.88
C HIS A 14 25.87 14.54 15.40
N GLY A 15 26.81 15.24 14.76
CA GLY A 15 27.43 14.79 13.52
C GLY A 15 28.25 13.54 13.80
N GLY A 16 28.02 12.50 13.01
CA GLY A 16 28.82 11.30 12.94
C GLY A 16 28.85 10.88 11.48
N ASP A 17 29.95 11.20 10.81
CA ASP A 17 30.26 10.79 9.45
C ASP A 17 30.22 9.25 9.35
N VAL A 18 29.16 8.71 8.75
CA VAL A 18 29.17 7.33 8.27
C VAL A 18 29.78 7.36 6.88
N ALA A 19 31.02 6.87 6.80
CA ALA A 19 31.75 6.67 5.57
C ALA A 19 30.86 6.01 4.52
N MET A 20 30.78 6.67 3.37
CA MET A 20 30.18 6.18 2.14
C MET A 20 30.91 4.89 1.72
N GLY A 21 30.38 3.76 2.17
CA GLY A 21 30.71 2.45 1.66
C GLY A 21 30.27 2.37 0.21
N GLU A 22 31.21 1.97 -0.63
CA GLU A 22 31.14 1.92 -2.08
C GLU A 22 29.84 1.30 -2.59
N CYS A 23 29.22 2.00 -3.55
CA CYS A 23 28.05 1.56 -4.27
C CYS A 23 28.42 0.34 -5.12
N GLN A 24 28.22 -0.87 -4.59
CA GLN A 24 28.34 -2.09 -5.37
C GLN A 24 27.20 -2.13 -6.40
N PRO A 25 27.47 -2.20 -7.72
CA PRO A 25 26.45 -2.53 -8.69
C PRO A 25 26.19 -4.03 -8.58
N LYS A 26 25.14 -4.42 -7.85
CA LYS A 26 24.63 -5.79 -7.96
C LYS A 26 23.84 -5.92 -9.25
N ALA A 27 24.54 -6.25 -10.32
CA ALA A 27 23.95 -6.97 -11.43
C ALA A 27 23.66 -8.42 -10.98
N ASP A 28 22.70 -9.04 -11.67
CA ASP A 28 22.50 -10.50 -11.79
C ASP A 28 21.39 -11.10 -10.93
N GLY A 29 20.23 -11.27 -11.57
CA GLY A 29 19.16 -12.13 -11.11
C GLY A 29 17.88 -11.80 -11.86
N ALA A 30 17.56 -12.59 -12.90
CA ALA A 30 16.35 -12.46 -13.70
C ALA A 30 15.11 -12.22 -12.81
N ALA A 31 14.69 -10.97 -12.70
CA ALA A 31 13.52 -10.61 -11.92
C ALA A 31 12.30 -11.18 -12.64
N LEU A 32 11.77 -12.28 -12.11
CA LEU A 32 10.47 -12.83 -12.50
C LEU A 32 9.52 -11.64 -12.64
N ARG A 33 9.05 -11.39 -13.86
CA ARG A 33 8.03 -10.38 -14.15
C ARG A 33 6.88 -10.68 -13.20
N HIS A 34 6.73 -9.88 -12.13
CA HIS A 34 5.68 -10.11 -11.14
C HIS A 34 4.37 -9.82 -11.86
N THR A 35 3.75 -10.87 -12.37
CA THR A 35 2.46 -10.77 -13.03
C THR A 35 1.44 -10.65 -11.90
N PRO A 36 0.72 -9.52 -11.80
CA PRO A 36 -0.35 -9.43 -10.83
C PRO A 36 -1.37 -10.52 -11.15
N SER A 37 -1.90 -11.17 -10.12
CA SER A 37 -2.97 -12.15 -10.25
C SER A 37 -4.20 -11.53 -10.94
N ILE A 38 -4.98 -12.35 -11.65
CA ILE A 38 -6.14 -11.89 -12.45
C ILE A 38 -7.10 -11.00 -11.63
N TRP A 39 -7.37 -11.39 -10.38
CA TRP A 39 -8.23 -10.63 -9.47
C TRP A 39 -7.62 -9.28 -9.06
N ALA A 40 -6.30 -9.19 -8.95
CA ALA A 40 -5.60 -7.95 -8.60
C ALA A 40 -5.68 -6.93 -9.74
N LYS A 41 -5.61 -7.41 -10.98
CA LYS A 41 -5.89 -6.59 -12.17
C LYS A 41 -7.34 -6.11 -12.19
N ASN A 42 -8.30 -7.00 -11.95
CA ASN A 42 -9.73 -6.66 -11.95
C ASN A 42 -10.08 -5.61 -10.89
N LEU A 43 -9.48 -5.68 -9.69
CA LEU A 43 -9.62 -4.65 -8.65
C LEU A 43 -9.18 -3.28 -9.14
N LYS A 44 -8.00 -3.21 -9.76
CA LYS A 44 -7.46 -1.97 -10.31
C LYS A 44 -8.37 -1.41 -11.41
N ASP A 45 -8.82 -2.27 -12.32
CA ASP A 45 -9.69 -1.87 -13.42
C ASP A 45 -11.05 -1.34 -12.92
N LEU A 46 -11.67 -2.01 -11.94
CA LEU A 46 -12.94 -1.54 -11.33
C LEU A 46 -12.75 -0.21 -10.62
N ARG A 47 -11.65 -0.03 -9.90
CA ARG A 47 -11.34 1.24 -9.24
C ARG A 47 -11.20 2.38 -10.25
N GLU A 48 -10.47 2.15 -11.33
CA GLU A 48 -10.19 3.15 -12.37
C GLU A 48 -11.46 3.50 -13.17
N ARG A 49 -12.29 2.51 -13.53
CA ARG A 49 -13.59 2.75 -14.18
C ARG A 49 -14.54 3.60 -13.34
N ASN A 50 -14.46 3.47 -12.01
CA ASN A 50 -15.28 4.24 -11.08
C ASN A 50 -14.63 5.57 -10.65
N ASN A 51 -13.48 5.94 -11.21
CA ASN A 51 -12.71 7.14 -10.86
C ASN A 51 -12.40 7.26 -9.35
N LEU A 52 -12.14 6.13 -8.69
CA LEU A 52 -11.87 6.09 -7.26
C LEU A 52 -10.37 6.09 -6.97
N SER A 53 -9.96 6.75 -5.88
CA SER A 53 -8.60 6.62 -5.36
C SER A 53 -8.46 5.32 -4.55
N GLN A 54 -7.22 4.84 -4.37
CA GLN A 54 -6.95 3.70 -3.47
C GLN A 54 -7.41 3.98 -2.04
N ALA A 55 -7.38 5.24 -1.60
CA ALA A 55 -7.85 5.63 -0.28
C ALA A 55 -9.38 5.50 -0.16
N ASP A 56 -10.12 5.76 -1.22
CA ASP A 56 -11.58 5.68 -1.19
C ASP A 56 -12.07 4.23 -1.12
N VAL A 57 -11.47 3.33 -1.90
CA VAL A 57 -11.80 1.90 -1.80
C VAL A 57 -11.35 1.33 -0.45
N ALA A 58 -10.24 1.80 0.11
CA ALA A 58 -9.79 1.40 1.43
C ALA A 58 -10.80 1.80 2.54
N LYS A 59 -11.48 2.94 2.40
CA LYS A 59 -12.57 3.34 3.32
C LYS A 59 -13.76 2.38 3.22
N VAL A 60 -14.17 2.01 2.00
CA VAL A 60 -15.26 1.04 1.76
C VAL A 60 -14.95 -0.31 2.41
N LEU A 61 -13.69 -0.73 2.33
CA LEU A 61 -13.24 -1.99 2.91
C LEU A 61 -12.98 -1.89 4.42
N HIS A 62 -12.87 -0.71 5.00
CA HIS A 62 -12.35 -0.48 6.35
C HIS A 62 -10.91 -1.03 6.52
N CYS A 63 -9.98 -0.65 5.65
CA CYS A 63 -8.53 -0.87 5.82
C CYS A 63 -7.72 0.40 5.57
N SER A 64 -6.42 0.32 5.83
CA SER A 64 -5.47 1.33 5.37
C SER A 64 -5.32 1.32 3.84
N GLN A 65 -5.01 2.48 3.27
CA GLN A 65 -4.73 2.62 1.84
C GLN A 65 -3.56 1.73 1.40
N VAL A 66 -2.53 1.60 2.24
CA VAL A 66 -1.37 0.72 1.99
C VAL A 66 -1.80 -0.75 1.87
N ALA A 67 -2.68 -1.22 2.76
CA ALA A 67 -3.18 -2.59 2.69
C ALA A 67 -3.95 -2.84 1.39
N TYR A 68 -4.76 -1.88 0.96
CA TYR A 68 -5.47 -1.97 -0.32
C TYR A 68 -4.51 -2.00 -1.51
N GLY A 69 -3.49 -1.14 -1.53
CA GLY A 69 -2.45 -1.18 -2.57
C GLY A 69 -1.70 -2.52 -2.63
N MET A 70 -1.46 -3.18 -1.49
CA MET A 70 -0.87 -4.53 -1.46
C MET A 70 -1.78 -5.60 -2.10
N TYR A 71 -3.10 -5.42 -2.07
CA TYR A 71 -4.04 -6.29 -2.77
C TYR A 71 -3.94 -6.10 -4.28
N GLU A 72 -3.94 -4.86 -4.78
CA GLU A 72 -3.78 -4.56 -6.22
C GLU A 72 -2.43 -5.03 -6.78
N LEU A 73 -1.39 -5.08 -5.94
CA LEU A 73 -0.08 -5.62 -6.30
C LEU A 73 0.01 -7.14 -6.21
N GLY A 74 -1.01 -7.83 -5.67
CA GLY A 74 -0.98 -9.28 -5.44
C GLY A 74 -0.04 -9.73 -4.32
N LYS A 75 0.57 -8.79 -3.57
CA LYS A 75 1.51 -9.08 -2.46
C LYS A 75 0.81 -9.60 -1.21
N ARG A 76 -0.48 -9.30 -1.06
CA ARG A 76 -1.31 -9.75 0.07
C ARG A 76 -2.55 -10.45 -0.46
N LYS A 77 -2.92 -11.57 0.15
CA LYS A 77 -4.18 -12.26 -0.15
C LYS A 77 -5.36 -11.44 0.36
N LEU A 78 -6.39 -11.30 -0.47
CA LEU A 78 -7.62 -10.61 -0.11
C LEU A 78 -8.56 -11.57 0.66
N PRO A 79 -9.05 -11.20 1.87
CA PRO A 79 -10.01 -12.01 2.60
C PRO A 79 -11.34 -12.12 1.85
N ILE A 80 -12.06 -13.24 2.02
CA ILE A 80 -13.34 -13.51 1.34
C ILE A 80 -14.39 -12.46 1.75
N GLU A 81 -14.41 -12.04 3.01
CA GLU A 81 -15.34 -11.04 3.53
C GLU A 81 -15.19 -9.72 2.78
N ARG A 82 -13.95 -9.33 2.45
CA ARG A 82 -13.65 -8.10 1.72
C ARG A 82 -14.01 -8.22 0.24
N LEU A 83 -13.83 -9.40 -0.32
CA LEU A 83 -14.24 -9.73 -1.68
C LEU A 83 -15.76 -9.57 -1.85
N ILE A 84 -16.55 -10.06 -0.87
CA ILE A 84 -18.02 -9.92 -0.87
C ILE A 84 -18.44 -8.44 -0.78
N ILE A 85 -17.77 -7.64 0.06
CA ILE A 85 -18.03 -6.21 0.16
C ILE A 85 -17.81 -5.51 -1.18
N LEU A 86 -16.70 -5.83 -1.88
CA LEU A 86 -16.40 -5.23 -3.19
C LEU A 86 -17.37 -5.68 -4.27
N ALA A 87 -17.76 -6.95 -4.30
CA ALA A 87 -18.76 -7.46 -5.23
C ALA A 87 -20.09 -6.71 -5.09
N LYS A 88 -20.53 -6.48 -3.85
CA LYS A 88 -21.74 -5.68 -3.56
C LYS A 88 -21.56 -4.21 -3.93
N TYR A 89 -20.41 -3.62 -3.62
CA TYR A 89 -20.14 -2.20 -3.87
C TYR A 89 -20.06 -1.86 -5.37
N TYR A 90 -19.41 -2.72 -6.16
CA TYR A 90 -19.28 -2.55 -7.61
C TYR A 90 -20.43 -3.14 -8.42
N HIS A 91 -21.39 -3.80 -7.76
CA HIS A 91 -22.50 -4.51 -8.39
C HIS A 91 -22.04 -5.55 -9.44
N VAL A 92 -21.00 -6.32 -9.10
CA VAL A 92 -20.44 -7.39 -9.96
C VAL A 92 -20.52 -8.75 -9.27
N SER A 93 -20.50 -9.83 -10.04
CA SER A 93 -20.39 -11.19 -9.50
C SER A 93 -19.00 -11.44 -8.91
N LEU A 94 -18.92 -12.33 -7.90
CA LEU A 94 -17.62 -12.78 -7.38
C LEU A 94 -16.78 -13.41 -8.50
N ASP A 95 -17.40 -14.20 -9.36
CA ASP A 95 -16.75 -14.92 -10.47
C ASP A 95 -16.02 -13.96 -11.41
N TYR A 96 -16.63 -12.83 -11.75
CA TYR A 96 -15.98 -11.78 -12.53
C TYR A 96 -14.78 -11.18 -11.78
N LEU A 97 -14.95 -10.91 -10.49
CA LEU A 97 -13.90 -10.32 -9.65
C LEU A 97 -12.67 -11.23 -9.57
N VAL A 98 -12.88 -12.55 -9.43
CA VAL A 98 -11.81 -13.54 -9.35
C VAL A 98 -11.32 -14.06 -10.71
N GLY A 99 -11.99 -13.70 -11.82
CA GLY A 99 -11.62 -14.09 -13.17
C GLY A 99 -12.01 -15.53 -13.57
N LEU A 100 -13.11 -16.05 -13.01
CA LEU A 100 -13.68 -17.36 -13.37
C LEU A 100 -14.75 -17.28 -14.47
N ALA A 101 -15.31 -16.09 -14.71
CA ALA A 101 -16.35 -15.82 -15.71
C ALA A 101 -15.80 -15.19 -16.98
#